data_AF-A0A7C6YD69-F1
#
_entry.id   AF-A0A7C6YD69-F1
#
_cell.length_a   1.000
_cell.length_b   1.000
_cell.length_c   1.000
_cell.angle_alpha   90.00
_cell.angle_beta   90.00
_cell.angle_gamma   90.00
#
_symmetry.space_group_name_H-M   'P 1'
#
loop_
_entity.id
_entity.type
_entity.pdbx_description
1 polymer ?
#
loop_
_entity_poly.entity_id
_entity_poly.type
_entity_poly.pdbx_seq_one_letter_code
_entity_poly.pdbx_strand_id
1 'polypeptide(L)'
;MRKIRCALVFAAILLISILALTIACTPEQSINPRGGDIDLFRATLEEAGFKVQEGAYGYQDAIALCSAGVIENCMGANVEAPYLAYKLPPAPGQKTPGMKVDPASGLAFAYPLRSDEAIVQIGFTPPESAFFSYQSYLTMRYDPVLNQYKGFFNSIGDTINNLTINTQNTEGDPFNQPVMIISTADQGTDKLVRAAAQSAGYPSDMINTDVIPSATVNMGLEDNVDLFGFVSRIAVPGEKTELDEYIANPGSVVLRLTPEKVETPDPFPAPALRVRGTGETELDLLPAVEELRRAILARYKNLEATEIPAYVALPEGFNAIQSGINTIGDNRDAAYFSTIEVDAWTRPDDSRRNAGFTLPDSPEDFVIIYGVNHEAAGKAKYANNVVYGLPYLNGVASVDSRTYQDSADDYIPGHPQARYLYAWKIARNSYGDPHCLEVPVGPQRYGIGLDEKILLFFRAYLEETTQVGPAHNELIIDRVIVFSPGI
;
A
#
# COMPACT_ATOMS: atom_id res chain seq x y z
N MET A 1 -13.92 98.86 -0.78
CA MET A 1 -14.55 98.92 -2.12
C MET A 1 -15.38 97.67 -2.32
N ARG A 2 -16.66 97.84 -2.70
CA ARG A 2 -17.73 96.84 -2.99
C ARG A 2 -17.71 95.53 -2.16
N LYS A 3 -18.31 95.49 -0.96
CA LYS A 3 -19.76 95.31 -0.63
C LYS A 3 -20.25 93.87 -0.94
N ILE A 4 -20.88 93.08 -0.07
CA ILE A 4 -21.51 93.29 1.25
C ILE A 4 -21.90 91.89 1.82
N ARG A 5 -21.57 91.65 3.11
CA ARG A 5 -22.38 91.06 4.22
C ARG A 5 -22.98 89.64 4.08
N CYS A 6 -23.09 88.80 5.11
CA CYS A 6 -23.08 88.95 6.58
C CYS A 6 -22.72 87.57 7.20
N ALA A 7 -21.74 87.49 8.11
CA ALA A 7 -21.90 87.43 9.58
C ALA A 7 -22.33 86.03 10.10
N LEU A 8 -21.39 85.28 10.73
CA LEU A 8 -21.27 85.06 12.20
C LEU A 8 -22.46 84.21 12.73
N VAL A 9 -22.36 83.05 13.41
CA VAL A 9 -21.41 82.64 14.46
C VAL A 9 -21.86 81.29 15.09
N PHE A 10 -20.91 80.59 15.78
CA PHE A 10 -21.02 79.43 16.72
C PHE A 10 -21.54 78.09 16.17
N ALA A 11 -20.74 77.01 16.14
CA ALA A 11 -20.20 76.18 17.23
C ALA A 11 -21.27 75.37 18.00
N ALA A 12 -20.92 74.10 18.23
CA ALA A 12 -21.41 73.17 19.23
C ALA A 12 -22.44 72.11 18.81
N ILE A 13 -21.96 70.86 18.89
CA ILE A 13 -22.63 69.65 19.39
C ILE A 13 -23.53 68.89 18.39
N LEU A 14 -22.82 67.96 17.74
CA LEU A 14 -23.21 66.66 17.24
C LEU A 14 -24.26 65.95 18.13
N LEU A 15 -25.46 65.66 17.61
CA LEU A 15 -26.27 64.50 18.01
C LEU A 15 -27.40 64.21 16.98
N ILE A 16 -27.33 62.97 16.46
CA ILE A 16 -28.42 62.11 15.98
C ILE A 16 -28.95 62.31 14.55
N SER A 17 -28.56 61.40 13.67
CA SER A 17 -29.51 60.66 12.82
C SER A 17 -29.02 59.22 12.68
N ILE A 18 -29.74 58.31 13.35
CA ILE A 18 -29.53 56.87 13.36
C ILE A 18 -30.10 56.30 12.07
N LEU A 19 -29.27 55.58 11.31
CA LEU A 19 -29.74 54.52 10.42
C LEU A 19 -28.76 53.34 10.55
N ALA A 20 -29.11 52.39 11.41
CA ALA A 20 -28.39 51.15 11.58
C ALA A 20 -28.69 50.25 10.37
N LEU A 21 -27.71 50.07 9.48
CA LEU A 21 -27.62 48.87 8.65
C LEU A 21 -26.87 47.82 9.48
N THR A 22 -27.63 46.95 10.15
CA THR A 22 -27.10 45.68 10.64
C THR A 22 -26.92 44.77 9.44
N ILE A 23 -25.73 44.80 8.82
CA ILE A 23 -25.26 43.67 8.04
C ILE A 23 -24.97 42.58 9.05
N ALA A 24 -25.87 41.61 9.14
CA ALA A 24 -25.57 40.35 9.80
C ALA A 24 -24.45 39.70 8.97
N CYS A 25 -23.20 39.80 9.44
CA CYS A 25 -22.19 38.82 9.09
C CYS A 25 -22.66 37.50 9.69
N THR A 26 -23.40 36.72 8.91
CA THR A 26 -23.38 35.27 9.10
C THR A 26 -21.93 34.84 8.93
N PRO A 27 -21.28 34.23 9.94
CA PRO A 27 -20.00 33.60 9.70
C PRO A 27 -20.23 32.58 8.58
N GLU A 28 -19.44 32.66 7.51
CA GLU A 28 -19.27 31.53 6.60
C GLU A 28 -18.95 30.33 7.49
N GLN A 29 -19.88 29.38 7.56
CA GLN A 29 -19.59 28.06 8.10
C GLN A 29 -18.39 27.57 7.30
N SER A 30 -17.23 27.49 7.95
CA SER A 30 -16.08 26.79 7.38
C SER A 30 -16.57 25.37 7.11
N ILE A 31 -16.85 25.06 5.85
CA ILE A 31 -17.23 23.72 5.44
C ILE A 31 -16.06 22.84 5.89
N ASN A 32 -16.29 21.94 6.85
CA ASN A 32 -15.26 20.99 7.22
C ASN A 32 -14.98 20.17 5.96
N PRO A 33 -13.76 20.22 5.39
CA PRO A 33 -13.48 19.55 4.12
C PRO A 33 -13.64 18.04 4.22
N ARG A 34 -13.76 17.46 5.44
CA ARG A 34 -14.08 16.04 5.68
C ARG A 34 -15.57 15.73 5.84
N GLY A 35 -16.46 16.72 5.73
CA GLY A 35 -17.92 16.53 5.72
C GLY A 35 -18.62 16.42 7.08
N GLY A 36 -17.94 16.16 8.21
CA GLY A 36 -18.57 16.00 9.53
C GLY A 36 -17.83 16.68 10.69
N ASP A 37 -18.31 16.54 11.93
CA ASP A 37 -17.70 17.10 13.15
C ASP A 37 -17.01 15.99 13.98
N ILE A 38 -15.68 16.05 14.10
CA ILE A 38 -14.89 15.03 14.79
C ILE A 38 -15.14 15.01 16.31
N ASP A 39 -15.40 16.16 16.92
CA ASP A 39 -15.62 16.25 18.36
C ASP A 39 -17.00 15.71 18.71
N LEU A 40 -18.01 16.05 17.91
CA LEU A 40 -19.34 15.46 18.02
C LEU A 40 -19.29 13.94 17.79
N PHE A 41 -18.53 13.48 16.80
CA PHE A 41 -18.39 12.04 16.54
C PHE A 41 -17.80 11.28 17.73
N ARG A 42 -16.73 11.80 18.33
CA ARG A 42 -16.14 11.20 19.54
C ARG A 42 -17.15 11.15 20.67
N ALA A 43 -17.88 12.25 20.92
CA ALA A 43 -18.91 12.31 21.95
C ALA A 43 -20.02 11.29 21.69
N THR A 44 -20.53 11.18 20.46
CA THR A 44 -21.58 10.20 20.11
C THR A 44 -21.09 8.75 20.24
N LEU A 45 -19.81 8.47 19.94
CA LEU A 45 -19.21 7.15 20.18
C LEU A 45 -19.11 6.83 21.68
N GLU A 46 -18.70 7.81 22.51
CA GLU A 46 -18.68 7.64 23.97
C GLU A 46 -20.09 7.42 24.54
N GLU A 47 -21.09 8.17 24.07
CA GLU A 47 -22.50 7.98 24.42
C GLU A 47 -23.04 6.61 23.99
N ALA A 48 -22.55 6.08 22.86
CA ALA A 48 -22.85 4.73 22.40
C ALA A 48 -22.14 3.62 23.20
N GLY A 49 -21.33 3.98 24.21
CA GLY A 49 -20.69 3.04 25.13
C GLY A 49 -19.30 2.58 24.69
N PHE A 50 -18.64 3.31 23.80
CA PHE A 50 -17.24 3.05 23.44
C PHE A 50 -16.29 3.84 24.33
N LYS A 51 -15.23 3.18 24.79
CA LYS A 51 -13.99 3.86 25.12
C LYS A 51 -13.30 4.26 23.81
N VAL A 52 -13.17 5.57 23.60
CA VAL A 52 -12.49 6.12 22.42
C VAL A 52 -11.03 6.44 22.77
N GLN A 53 -10.10 5.87 22.01
CA GLN A 53 -8.67 6.18 22.12
C GLN A 53 -8.12 6.64 20.78
N GLU A 54 -7.29 7.66 20.78
CA GLU A 54 -6.67 8.18 19.56
C GLU A 54 -5.36 7.44 19.26
N GLY A 55 -5.24 6.97 18.03
CA GLY A 55 -4.00 6.48 17.45
C GLY A 55 -3.40 7.48 16.47
N ALA A 56 -2.49 7.00 15.64
CA ALA A 56 -1.92 7.77 14.54
C ALA A 56 -1.98 6.98 13.23
N TYR A 57 -1.94 7.71 12.12
CA TYR A 57 -1.77 7.17 10.78
C TYR A 57 -0.58 7.84 10.12
N GLY A 58 0.28 7.07 9.49
CA GLY A 58 1.41 7.65 8.75
C GLY A 58 2.38 6.60 8.24
N TYR A 59 3.43 7.08 7.59
CA TYR A 59 4.44 6.24 6.95
C TYR A 59 5.01 5.16 7.87
N GLN A 60 5.16 3.97 7.31
CA GLN A 60 5.72 2.80 7.96
C GLN A 60 6.91 2.29 7.15
N ASP A 61 8.10 2.66 7.61
CA ASP A 61 9.35 2.22 6.99
C ASP A 61 9.73 0.81 7.49
N ALA A 62 9.35 -0.22 6.74
CA ALA A 62 9.69 -1.59 7.08
C ALA A 62 11.20 -1.86 7.02
N ILE A 63 11.95 -1.16 6.14
CA ILE A 63 13.40 -1.32 6.03
C ILE A 63 14.09 -0.73 7.27
N ALA A 64 13.63 0.41 7.78
CA ALA A 64 14.12 1.01 9.01
C ALA A 64 13.84 0.10 10.22
N LEU A 65 12.60 -0.40 10.36
CA LEU A 65 12.24 -1.33 11.44
C LEU A 65 13.10 -2.58 11.44
N CYS A 66 13.31 -3.15 10.25
CA CYS A 66 14.14 -4.32 10.08
C CYS A 66 15.59 -4.02 10.43
N SER A 67 16.15 -2.93 9.91
CA SER A 67 17.53 -2.49 10.21
C SER A 67 17.76 -2.23 11.70
N ALA A 68 16.73 -1.79 12.42
CA ALA A 68 16.75 -1.62 13.87
C ALA A 68 16.54 -2.93 14.67
N GLY A 69 16.27 -4.06 14.01
CA GLY A 69 16.01 -5.36 14.63
C GLY A 69 14.63 -5.50 15.28
N VAL A 70 13.69 -4.60 14.96
CA VAL A 70 12.30 -4.65 15.48
C VAL A 70 11.50 -5.76 14.81
N ILE A 71 11.78 -6.02 13.53
CA ILE A 71 11.21 -7.11 12.74
C ILE A 71 12.33 -7.92 12.07
N GLU A 72 12.13 -9.23 11.93
CA GLU A 72 13.16 -10.16 11.45
C GLU A 72 13.58 -9.91 9.98
N ASN A 73 12.62 -9.52 9.13
CA ASN A 73 12.82 -9.19 7.72
C ASN A 73 12.07 -7.90 7.34
N CYS A 74 12.38 -7.31 6.19
CA CYS A 74 11.82 -6.05 5.70
C CYS A 74 10.40 -6.22 5.11
N MET A 75 9.71 -7.33 5.41
CA MET A 75 8.32 -7.61 5.02
C MET A 75 8.03 -7.37 3.53
N GLY A 76 8.99 -7.70 2.66
CA GLY A 76 8.79 -7.59 1.22
C GLY A 76 8.54 -6.16 0.73
N ALA A 77 9.10 -5.14 1.40
CA ALA A 77 8.89 -3.73 1.04
C ALA A 77 9.08 -3.49 -0.46
N ASN A 78 8.05 -2.95 -1.12
CA ASN A 78 8.07 -2.57 -2.53
C ASN A 78 8.60 -1.14 -2.58
N VAL A 79 9.88 -0.98 -2.89
CA VAL A 79 10.49 0.36 -3.00
C VAL A 79 9.71 1.19 -4.03
N GLU A 80 9.62 2.50 -3.81
CA GLU A 80 8.79 3.45 -4.60
C GLU A 80 7.27 3.35 -4.37
N ALA A 81 6.77 2.33 -3.66
CA ALA A 81 5.38 2.25 -3.21
C ALA A 81 5.30 2.47 -1.69
N PRO A 82 5.04 3.71 -1.21
CA PRO A 82 4.98 4.00 0.21
C PRO A 82 3.84 3.25 0.90
N TYR A 83 4.11 2.85 2.14
CA TYR A 83 3.16 2.21 3.04
C TYR A 83 2.81 3.13 4.20
N LEU A 84 1.53 3.41 4.38
CA LEU A 84 1.02 4.07 5.58
C LEU A 84 0.27 3.05 6.44
N ALA A 85 0.40 3.16 7.75
CA ALA A 85 -0.18 2.19 8.68
C ALA A 85 -0.82 2.87 9.91
N TYR A 86 -1.71 2.15 10.56
CA TYR A 86 -2.20 2.52 11.89
C TYR A 86 -1.13 2.30 12.95
N LYS A 87 -1.04 3.23 13.90
CA LYS A 87 -0.19 3.18 15.09
C LYS A 87 -1.10 3.38 16.30
N LEU A 88 -1.47 2.30 16.97
CA LEU A 88 -2.56 2.31 17.96
C LEU A 88 -2.06 2.24 19.40
N PRO A 89 -2.71 2.92 20.35
CA PRO A 89 -2.50 2.68 21.77
C PRO A 89 -3.00 1.27 22.17
N PRO A 90 -2.53 0.73 23.31
CA PRO A 90 -3.07 -0.51 23.84
C PRO A 90 -4.56 -0.34 24.21
N ALA A 91 -5.34 -1.40 23.99
CA ALA A 91 -6.72 -1.45 24.44
C ALA A 91 -6.83 -1.45 25.97
N PRO A 92 -7.98 -1.03 26.53
CA PRO A 92 -8.29 -1.26 27.93
C PRO A 92 -8.18 -2.75 28.29
N GLY A 93 -7.37 -3.07 29.29
CA GLY A 93 -7.17 -4.45 29.76
C GLY A 93 -6.29 -5.33 28.86
N GLN A 94 -5.62 -4.75 27.85
CA GLN A 94 -4.72 -5.51 26.97
C GLN A 94 -3.56 -6.16 27.74
N LYS A 95 -3.41 -7.48 27.61
CA LYS A 95 -2.29 -8.25 28.19
C LYS A 95 -1.23 -8.60 27.14
N THR A 96 -1.66 -9.00 25.94
CA THR A 96 -0.74 -9.26 24.83
C THR A 96 -0.02 -7.98 24.39
N PRO A 97 1.32 -7.96 24.30
CA PRO A 97 2.04 -6.81 23.80
C PRO A 97 1.86 -6.65 22.29
N GLY A 98 1.62 -5.42 21.83
CA GLY A 98 1.71 -5.07 20.41
C GLY A 98 3.16 -4.78 19.96
N MET A 99 3.40 -4.80 18.66
CA MET A 99 4.70 -4.46 18.06
C MET A 99 4.78 -2.96 17.78
N LYS A 100 5.80 -2.29 18.32
CA LYS A 100 5.93 -0.83 18.32
C LYS A 100 7.02 -0.37 17.36
N VAL A 101 6.81 0.80 16.75
CA VAL A 101 7.86 1.49 15.97
C VAL A 101 8.92 2.06 16.90
N ASP A 102 8.45 2.73 17.96
CA ASP A 102 9.26 3.26 19.05
C ASP A 102 8.60 2.86 20.38
N PRO A 103 9.31 2.13 21.26
CA PRO A 103 8.81 1.78 22.59
C PRO A 103 8.31 2.99 23.41
N ALA A 104 8.92 4.17 23.24
CA ALA A 104 8.57 5.37 24.01
C ALA A 104 7.24 5.99 23.59
N SER A 105 6.82 5.83 22.32
CA SER A 105 5.54 6.33 21.83
C SER A 105 4.32 5.64 22.45
N GLY A 106 4.49 4.39 22.93
CA GLY A 106 3.40 3.54 23.37
C GLY A 106 2.49 3.02 22.25
N LEU A 107 2.70 3.44 20.99
CA LEU A 107 1.87 3.08 19.85
C LEU A 107 2.42 1.85 19.11
N ALA A 108 1.52 0.94 18.74
CA ALA A 108 1.83 -0.31 18.06
C ALA A 108 1.33 -0.31 16.61
N PHE A 109 2.17 -0.76 15.66
CA PHE A 109 1.78 -0.99 14.26
C PHE A 109 1.17 -2.37 14.03
N ALA A 110 1.51 -3.34 14.89
CA ALA A 110 0.81 -4.62 14.99
C ALA A 110 0.18 -4.75 16.38
N TYR A 111 -1.12 -4.92 16.46
CA TYR A 111 -1.89 -4.79 17.69
C TYR A 111 -2.93 -5.92 17.82
N PRO A 112 -3.23 -6.38 19.04
CA PRO A 112 -4.35 -7.28 19.27
C PRO A 112 -5.66 -6.48 19.20
N LEU A 113 -6.75 -7.13 18.81
CA LEU A 113 -8.07 -6.53 18.67
C LEU A 113 -9.12 -7.52 19.19
N ARG A 114 -10.08 -7.07 20.02
CA ARG A 114 -11.26 -7.88 20.38
C ARG A 114 -12.17 -8.03 19.17
N SER A 115 -13.00 -9.08 19.16
CA SER A 115 -13.96 -9.30 18.09
C SER A 115 -15.01 -8.19 17.96
N ASP A 116 -15.32 -7.47 19.04
CA ASP A 116 -16.29 -6.37 19.07
C ASP A 116 -15.65 -4.97 19.02
N GLU A 117 -14.32 -4.89 18.89
CA GLU A 117 -13.61 -3.62 18.71
C GLU A 117 -13.68 -3.14 17.24
N ALA A 118 -13.48 -1.84 17.06
CA ALA A 118 -13.31 -1.24 15.74
C ALA A 118 -12.15 -0.23 15.74
N ILE A 119 -11.58 -0.04 14.56
CA ILE A 119 -10.65 1.05 14.28
C ILE A 119 -11.28 1.89 13.17
N VAL A 120 -11.33 3.21 13.38
CA VAL A 120 -11.93 4.14 12.43
C VAL A 120 -10.87 5.12 11.98
N GLN A 121 -10.58 5.14 10.69
CA GLN A 121 -9.78 6.18 10.04
C GLN A 121 -10.71 7.20 9.37
N ILE A 122 -10.43 8.49 9.56
CA ILE A 122 -11.12 9.59 8.87
C ILE A 122 -10.06 10.54 8.29
N GLY A 123 -10.09 10.75 6.99
CA GLY A 123 -9.10 11.59 6.31
C GLY A 123 -9.43 11.80 4.85
N PHE A 124 -8.38 11.81 4.03
CA PHE A 124 -8.48 11.91 2.57
C PHE A 124 -7.84 10.69 1.91
N THR A 125 -8.35 10.29 0.75
CA THR A 125 -7.63 9.41 -0.17
C THR A 125 -6.38 10.11 -0.70
N PRO A 126 -5.36 9.36 -1.15
CA PRO A 126 -4.12 9.96 -1.63
C PRO A 126 -4.32 10.76 -2.93
N PRO A 127 -3.30 11.55 -3.34
CA PRO A 127 -3.32 12.22 -4.63
C PRO A 127 -3.35 11.23 -5.81
N GLU A 128 -3.50 11.78 -7.01
CA GLU A 128 -3.58 11.00 -8.25
C GLU A 128 -2.43 9.99 -8.35
N SER A 129 -2.79 8.73 -8.61
CA SER A 129 -1.87 7.59 -8.67
C SER A 129 -2.49 6.47 -9.49
N ALA A 130 -1.70 5.59 -10.13
CA ALA A 130 -2.32 4.45 -10.81
C ALA A 130 -3.00 3.48 -9.84
N PHE A 131 -2.53 3.45 -8.58
CA PHE A 131 -3.06 2.54 -7.57
C PHE A 131 -2.93 3.10 -6.17
N PHE A 132 -4.01 2.95 -5.41
CA PHE A 132 -3.94 2.89 -3.96
C PHE A 132 -4.90 1.85 -3.40
N SER A 133 -4.61 1.39 -2.18
CA SER A 133 -5.48 0.47 -1.45
C SER A 133 -5.47 0.69 0.06
N TYR A 134 -6.42 0.05 0.74
CA TYR A 134 -6.57 -0.05 2.18
C TYR A 134 -6.93 -1.49 2.56
N GLN A 135 -6.20 -2.10 3.49
CA GLN A 135 -6.39 -3.49 3.87
C GLN A 135 -5.87 -3.77 5.28
N SER A 136 -6.68 -4.45 6.10
CA SER A 136 -6.20 -5.11 7.31
C SER A 136 -5.49 -6.43 6.99
N TYR A 137 -4.49 -6.76 7.80
CA TYR A 137 -3.64 -7.93 7.68
C TYR A 137 -3.52 -8.65 9.02
N LEU A 138 -3.50 -9.97 8.97
CA LEU A 138 -2.84 -10.74 10.02
C LEU A 138 -1.34 -10.45 9.88
N THR A 139 -0.70 -9.80 10.85
CA THR A 139 0.69 -9.34 10.73
C THR A 139 1.66 -10.22 11.50
N MET A 140 1.28 -10.59 12.72
CA MET A 140 2.05 -11.52 13.54
C MET A 140 1.15 -12.62 14.10
N ARG A 141 1.71 -13.82 14.20
CA ARG A 141 1.07 -14.97 14.87
C ARG A 141 2.02 -15.57 15.89
N TYR A 142 1.47 -15.98 17.02
CA TYR A 142 2.23 -16.65 18.07
C TYR A 142 2.63 -18.06 17.64
N ASP A 143 3.92 -18.37 17.72
CA ASP A 143 4.46 -19.72 17.52
C ASP A 143 4.66 -20.39 18.89
N PRO A 144 3.84 -21.40 19.24
CA PRO A 144 3.95 -22.07 20.53
C PRO A 144 5.19 -22.96 20.67
N VAL A 145 5.82 -23.36 19.56
CA VAL A 145 7.05 -24.17 19.57
C VAL A 145 8.24 -23.29 19.91
N LEU A 146 8.31 -22.09 19.32
CA LEU A 146 9.37 -21.12 19.62
C LEU A 146 9.06 -20.21 20.81
N ASN A 147 7.82 -20.22 21.30
CA ASN A 147 7.34 -19.37 22.40
C ASN A 147 7.57 -17.86 22.11
N GLN A 148 7.28 -17.44 20.87
CA GLN A 148 7.42 -16.05 20.41
C GLN A 148 6.46 -15.73 19.26
N TYR A 149 6.20 -14.44 19.03
CA TYR A 149 5.52 -13.98 17.82
C TYR A 149 6.44 -14.05 16.61
N LYS A 150 5.90 -14.48 15.47
CA LYS A 150 6.57 -14.46 14.17
C LYS A 150 5.81 -13.60 13.17
N GLY A 151 6.55 -13.03 12.22
CA GLY A 151 5.97 -12.43 11.02
C GLY A 151 5.11 -13.46 10.29
N PHE A 152 3.84 -13.12 10.14
CA PHE A 152 2.86 -13.94 9.43
C PHE A 152 1.92 -13.01 8.67
N PHE A 153 2.52 -12.22 7.79
CA PHE A 153 1.93 -11.04 7.17
C PHE A 153 1.11 -11.45 5.94
N ASN A 154 -0.20 -11.66 6.15
CA ASN A 154 -1.13 -12.17 5.14
C ASN A 154 -2.41 -11.35 5.12
N SER A 155 -2.92 -11.06 3.92
CA SER A 155 -4.19 -10.39 3.73
C SER A 155 -5.33 -11.25 4.29
N ILE A 156 -6.33 -10.58 4.86
CA ILE A 156 -7.48 -11.22 5.52
C ILE A 156 -8.81 -10.83 4.86
N GLY A 157 -8.80 -10.48 3.59
CA GLY A 157 -10.01 -10.08 2.89
C GLY A 157 -9.75 -9.66 1.45
N ASP A 158 -10.80 -9.12 0.85
CA ASP A 158 -10.69 -8.41 -0.42
C ASP A 158 -10.38 -6.94 -0.15
N THR A 159 -9.57 -6.34 -1.02
CA THR A 159 -8.96 -5.03 -0.77
C THR A 159 -9.86 -3.88 -1.19
N ILE A 160 -9.96 -2.82 -0.38
CA ILE A 160 -10.57 -1.56 -0.81
C ILE A 160 -9.54 -0.81 -1.65
N ASN A 161 -9.80 -0.59 -2.93
CA ASN A 161 -8.85 0.06 -3.85
C ASN A 161 -9.48 1.25 -4.60
N ASN A 162 -8.66 1.95 -5.38
CA ASN A 162 -9.07 3.16 -6.12
C ASN A 162 -10.21 2.94 -7.12
N LEU A 163 -10.57 1.71 -7.49
CA LEU A 163 -11.71 1.42 -8.36
C LEU A 163 -12.99 1.06 -7.60
N THR A 164 -12.91 0.73 -6.30
CA THR A 164 -14.04 0.23 -5.51
C THR A 164 -14.32 1.02 -4.24
N ILE A 165 -13.45 1.97 -3.90
CA ILE A 165 -13.60 2.78 -2.72
C ILE A 165 -14.82 3.69 -2.83
N ASN A 166 -15.59 3.76 -1.76
CA ASN A 166 -16.67 4.72 -1.64
C ASN A 166 -16.08 6.06 -1.18
N THR A 167 -16.29 7.10 -1.96
CA THR A 167 -15.93 8.49 -1.67
C THR A 167 -17.14 9.38 -1.85
N GLN A 168 -17.10 10.59 -1.30
CA GLN A 168 -18.18 11.57 -1.44
C GLN A 168 -18.38 12.05 -2.91
N ASN A 169 -17.45 11.76 -3.82
CA ASN A 169 -17.47 12.33 -5.17
C ASN A 169 -18.44 11.61 -6.11
N THR A 170 -19.37 12.36 -6.69
CA THR A 170 -20.34 11.90 -7.70
C THR A 170 -19.76 11.75 -9.12
N GLU A 171 -18.54 12.24 -9.37
CA GLU A 171 -17.90 12.21 -10.70
C GLU A 171 -17.00 10.97 -10.94
N GLY A 172 -16.85 10.10 -9.94
CA GLY A 172 -16.08 8.86 -10.06
C GLY A 172 -14.56 9.02 -9.90
N ASP A 173 -14.06 10.21 -9.57
CA ASP A 173 -12.65 10.44 -9.20
C ASP A 173 -12.40 10.05 -7.73
N PRO A 174 -11.54 9.04 -7.47
CA PRO A 174 -11.28 8.53 -6.14
C PRO A 174 -10.19 9.30 -5.37
N PHE A 175 -9.50 10.27 -5.97
CA PHE A 175 -8.30 10.91 -5.39
C PHE A 175 -8.62 12.19 -4.62
N ASN A 176 -7.83 12.47 -3.58
CA ASN A 176 -8.00 13.64 -2.70
C ASN A 176 -9.42 13.79 -2.13
N GLN A 177 -10.14 12.69 -1.96
CA GLN A 177 -11.53 12.68 -1.51
C GLN A 177 -11.64 12.37 -0.02
N PRO A 178 -12.61 12.96 0.69
CA PRO A 178 -12.95 12.54 2.04
C PRO A 178 -13.26 11.04 2.09
N VAL A 179 -12.67 10.35 3.06
CA VAL A 179 -12.88 8.91 3.27
C VAL A 179 -12.99 8.58 4.75
N MET A 180 -13.86 7.61 5.07
CA MET A 180 -13.89 6.92 6.35
C MET A 180 -13.72 5.42 6.12
N ILE A 181 -12.77 4.80 6.82
CA ILE A 181 -12.56 3.34 6.81
C ILE A 181 -12.83 2.81 8.23
N ILE A 182 -13.75 1.86 8.34
CA ILE A 182 -14.06 1.14 9.58
C ILE A 182 -13.47 -0.27 9.46
N SER A 183 -12.41 -0.56 10.21
CA SER A 183 -11.85 -1.91 10.32
C SER A 183 -12.44 -2.61 11.55
N THR A 184 -13.26 -3.64 11.34
CA THR A 184 -13.91 -4.39 12.44
C THR A 184 -14.33 -5.79 12.01
N ALA A 185 -14.52 -6.69 12.97
CA ALA A 185 -15.08 -8.02 12.76
C ALA A 185 -16.60 -8.07 13.01
N ASP A 186 -17.19 -7.05 13.62
CA ASP A 186 -18.54 -7.10 14.19
C ASP A 186 -19.52 -6.16 13.49
N GLN A 187 -20.66 -6.70 13.04
CA GLN A 187 -21.72 -5.99 12.36
C GLN A 187 -22.46 -5.02 13.29
N GLY A 188 -22.61 -5.36 14.56
CA GLY A 188 -23.21 -4.49 15.57
C GLY A 188 -22.37 -3.25 15.80
N THR A 189 -21.05 -3.44 16.00
CA THR A 189 -20.08 -2.35 16.12
C THR A 189 -20.07 -1.48 14.88
N ASP A 190 -19.99 -2.04 13.66
CA ASP A 190 -20.03 -1.26 12.41
C ASP A 190 -21.30 -0.38 12.31
N LYS A 191 -22.49 -0.93 12.64
CA LYS A 191 -23.76 -0.19 12.65
C LYS A 191 -23.75 0.97 13.64
N LEU A 192 -23.22 0.76 14.85
CA LEU A 192 -23.14 1.80 15.87
C LEU A 192 -22.18 2.93 15.44
N VAL A 193 -21.03 2.57 14.87
CA VAL A 193 -20.06 3.53 14.34
C VAL A 193 -20.67 4.35 13.20
N ARG A 194 -21.36 3.70 12.25
CA ARG A 194 -22.06 4.39 11.15
C ARG A 194 -23.14 5.34 11.64
N ALA A 195 -23.94 4.93 12.64
CA ALA A 195 -24.97 5.78 13.23
C ALA A 195 -24.36 7.01 13.93
N ALA A 196 -23.25 6.81 14.65
CA ALA A 196 -22.51 7.91 15.27
C ALA A 196 -21.92 8.86 14.22
N ALA A 197 -21.34 8.32 13.13
CA ALA A 197 -20.78 9.11 12.03
C ALA A 197 -21.86 9.98 11.37
N GLN A 198 -23.02 9.40 11.05
CA GLN A 198 -24.16 10.12 10.49
C GLN A 198 -24.69 11.21 11.43
N SER A 199 -24.76 10.93 12.73
CA SER A 199 -25.19 11.92 13.74
C SER A 199 -24.21 13.09 13.85
N ALA A 200 -22.93 12.83 13.59
CA ALA A 200 -21.88 13.84 13.51
C ALA A 200 -21.78 14.53 12.14
N GLY A 201 -22.68 14.23 11.20
CA GLY A 201 -22.78 14.88 9.90
C GLY A 201 -21.93 14.27 8.79
N TYR A 202 -21.19 13.18 9.04
CA TYR A 202 -20.43 12.51 7.98
C TYR A 202 -21.37 11.89 6.93
N PRO A 203 -21.16 12.15 5.63
CA PRO A 203 -21.88 11.51 4.55
C PRO A 203 -21.77 9.98 4.60
N SER A 204 -22.85 9.25 4.30
CA SER A 204 -22.82 7.79 4.33
C SER A 204 -22.02 7.15 3.19
N ASP A 205 -21.91 7.87 2.07
CA ASP A 205 -21.25 7.45 0.83
C ASP A 205 -19.72 7.51 0.89
N MET A 206 -19.11 8.14 1.90
CA MET A 206 -17.66 8.06 2.14
C MET A 206 -17.24 6.92 3.08
N ILE A 207 -18.20 6.16 3.65
CA ILE A 207 -17.94 5.17 4.71
C ILE A 207 -17.77 3.76 4.13
N ASN A 208 -16.57 3.24 4.25
CA ASN A 208 -16.18 1.90 3.84
C ASN A 208 -15.97 1.00 5.08
N THR A 209 -16.24 -0.31 4.94
CA THR A 209 -15.93 -1.31 5.96
C THR A 209 -14.85 -2.25 5.45
N ASP A 210 -13.71 -2.26 6.14
CA ASP A 210 -12.64 -3.24 6.01
C ASP A 210 -12.90 -4.38 7.00
N VAL A 211 -13.52 -5.45 6.53
CA VAL A 211 -13.99 -6.54 7.39
C VAL A 211 -12.81 -7.41 7.82
N ILE A 212 -12.69 -7.64 9.14
CA ILE A 212 -11.79 -8.62 9.73
C ILE A 212 -12.57 -9.92 9.97
N PRO A 213 -12.43 -10.96 9.14
CA PRO A 213 -13.23 -12.18 9.27
C PRO A 213 -12.76 -13.02 10.46
N SER A 214 -13.48 -12.91 11.58
CA SER A 214 -13.15 -13.61 12.84
C SER A 214 -13.03 -15.13 12.71
N ALA A 215 -13.64 -15.74 11.68
CA ALA A 215 -13.52 -17.17 11.39
C ALA A 215 -12.11 -17.63 10.97
N THR A 216 -11.24 -16.72 10.52
CA THR A 216 -9.89 -17.07 10.01
C THR A 216 -8.74 -16.60 10.91
N VAL A 217 -9.06 -15.95 12.03
CA VAL A 217 -8.08 -15.29 12.91
C VAL A 217 -8.42 -15.50 14.39
N ASN A 218 -7.42 -15.41 15.26
CA ASN A 218 -7.58 -15.53 16.71
C ASN A 218 -7.62 -14.14 17.36
N MET A 219 -8.81 -13.56 17.48
CA MET A 219 -9.02 -12.23 18.06
C MET A 219 -9.06 -12.26 19.60
N GLY A 220 -8.73 -11.15 20.24
CA GLY A 220 -8.78 -10.98 21.69
C GLY A 220 -7.68 -10.06 22.20
N LEU A 221 -7.52 -10.01 23.53
CA LEU A 221 -6.51 -9.20 24.23
C LEU A 221 -5.62 -10.01 25.18
N GLU A 222 -5.94 -11.29 25.34
CA GLU A 222 -5.23 -12.26 26.17
C GLU A 222 -3.98 -12.76 25.46
N ASP A 223 -3.19 -13.61 26.13
CA ASP A 223 -1.96 -14.16 25.56
C ASP A 223 -2.21 -14.99 24.29
N ASN A 224 -1.25 -14.98 23.36
CA ASN A 224 -1.21 -15.79 22.14
C ASN A 224 -2.33 -15.51 21.10
N VAL A 225 -2.98 -14.36 21.19
CA VAL A 225 -3.89 -13.84 20.14
C VAL A 225 -3.11 -13.38 18.91
N ASP A 226 -3.77 -13.30 17.76
CA ASP A 226 -3.18 -12.74 16.56
C ASP A 226 -2.94 -11.22 16.70
N LEU A 227 -1.87 -10.71 16.08
CA LEU A 227 -1.65 -9.27 15.96
C LEU A 227 -2.00 -8.81 14.55
N PHE A 228 -2.91 -7.85 14.48
CA PHE A 228 -3.38 -7.23 13.25
C PHE A 228 -2.57 -5.99 12.92
N GLY A 229 -2.41 -5.72 11.63
CA GLY A 229 -1.86 -4.49 11.10
C GLY A 229 -2.74 -3.98 9.97
N PHE A 230 -2.64 -2.70 9.66
CA PHE A 230 -3.34 -2.09 8.54
C PHE A 230 -2.33 -1.44 7.62
N VAL A 231 -2.51 -1.60 6.31
CA VAL A 231 -1.65 -0.99 5.32
C VAL A 231 -2.50 -0.28 4.27
N SER A 232 -2.20 1.01 4.10
CA SER A 232 -2.51 1.72 2.88
C SER A 232 -1.30 1.69 1.96
N ARG A 233 -1.53 1.31 0.70
CA ARG A 233 -0.50 1.26 -0.34
C ARG A 233 -0.80 2.37 -1.34
N ILE A 234 0.24 3.03 -1.82
CA ILE A 234 0.13 3.98 -2.92
C ILE A 234 1.28 3.64 -3.86
N ALA A 235 1.02 3.65 -5.16
CA ALA A 235 2.05 3.39 -6.14
C ALA A 235 1.85 4.29 -7.33
N VAL A 236 2.96 4.63 -8.00
CA VAL A 236 2.91 5.27 -9.31
C VAL A 236 2.12 6.59 -9.22
N PRO A 237 2.60 7.59 -8.45
CA PRO A 237 1.92 8.89 -8.37
C PRO A 237 1.94 9.61 -9.73
N GLY A 238 0.93 10.43 -9.97
CA GLY A 238 0.94 11.43 -11.04
C GLY A 238 2.05 12.46 -10.80
N GLU A 239 2.06 13.04 -9.59
CA GLU A 239 3.10 13.98 -9.14
C GLU A 239 3.77 13.52 -7.86
N LYS A 240 5.10 13.34 -7.91
CA LYS A 240 5.86 12.83 -6.75
C LYS A 240 5.78 13.78 -5.55
N THR A 241 5.84 15.09 -5.80
CA THR A 241 5.83 16.09 -4.73
C THR A 241 4.51 16.08 -3.96
N GLU A 242 3.37 15.94 -4.63
CA GLU A 242 2.06 15.83 -3.96
C GLU A 242 1.98 14.59 -3.10
N LEU A 243 2.50 13.45 -3.59
CA LEU A 243 2.56 12.22 -2.80
C LEU A 243 3.47 12.39 -1.58
N ASP A 244 4.64 12.99 -1.73
CA ASP A 244 5.56 13.24 -0.62
C ASP A 244 4.91 14.13 0.47
N GLU A 245 4.18 15.17 0.07
CA GLU A 245 3.41 16.04 0.96
C GLU A 245 2.30 15.28 1.70
N TYR A 246 1.55 14.44 0.98
CA TYR A 246 0.52 13.57 1.57
C TYR A 246 1.12 12.57 2.57
N ILE A 247 2.26 11.94 2.28
CA ILE A 247 2.91 11.00 3.21
C ILE A 247 3.40 11.72 4.47
N ALA A 248 3.98 12.91 4.32
CA ALA A 248 4.48 13.70 5.43
C ALA A 248 3.35 14.16 6.36
N ASN A 249 2.17 14.45 5.80
CA ASN A 249 1.00 14.85 6.54
C ASN A 249 -0.29 14.30 5.91
N PRO A 250 -0.65 13.03 6.17
CA PRO A 250 -1.84 12.42 5.56
C PRO A 250 -3.15 12.98 6.13
N GLY A 251 -3.07 13.89 7.12
CA GLY A 251 -4.22 14.60 7.66
C GLY A 251 -5.34 13.68 8.10
N SER A 252 -5.03 12.50 8.64
CA SER A 252 -6.01 11.49 9.05
C SER A 252 -6.08 11.38 10.57
N VAL A 253 -7.30 11.23 11.09
CA VAL A 253 -7.57 10.87 12.48
C VAL A 253 -7.82 9.37 12.54
N VAL A 254 -7.23 8.69 13.52
CA VAL A 254 -7.48 7.25 13.77
C VAL A 254 -8.00 7.08 15.19
N LEU A 255 -9.15 6.44 15.32
CA LEU A 255 -9.79 6.13 16.59
C LEU A 255 -9.81 4.62 16.79
N ARG A 256 -9.27 4.14 17.91
CA ARG A 256 -9.53 2.80 18.43
C ARG A 256 -10.76 2.85 19.33
N LEU A 257 -11.73 1.99 19.06
CA LEU A 257 -13.02 1.94 19.72
C LEU A 257 -13.15 0.62 20.47
N THR A 258 -13.25 0.69 21.80
CA THR A 258 -13.47 -0.48 22.65
C THR A 258 -14.80 -0.38 23.37
N PRO A 259 -15.78 -1.25 23.10
CA PRO A 259 -17.00 -1.32 23.91
C PRO A 259 -16.69 -1.49 25.39
N GLU A 260 -17.23 -0.60 26.23
CA GLU A 260 -17.04 -0.64 27.69
C GLU A 260 -17.68 -1.89 28.32
N LYS A 261 -18.74 -2.40 27.68
CA LYS A 261 -19.37 -3.69 27.99
C LYS A 261 -19.05 -4.65 26.87
N VAL A 262 -18.69 -5.87 27.23
CA VAL A 262 -18.56 -6.96 26.26
C VAL A 262 -19.96 -7.31 25.78
N GLU A 263 -20.22 -7.04 24.51
CA GLU A 263 -21.49 -7.38 23.87
C GLU A 263 -21.43 -8.80 23.31
N THR A 264 -22.60 -9.35 22.95
CA THR A 264 -22.65 -10.63 22.26
C THR A 264 -22.10 -10.45 20.84
N PRO A 265 -21.09 -11.23 20.40
CA PRO A 265 -20.54 -11.08 19.06
C PRO A 265 -21.59 -11.27 17.96
N ASP A 266 -21.64 -10.34 17.01
CA ASP A 266 -22.40 -10.36 15.76
C ASP A 266 -21.42 -10.30 14.58
N PRO A 267 -20.60 -11.36 14.36
CA PRO A 267 -19.50 -11.29 13.40
C PRO A 267 -20.00 -11.13 11.97
N PHE A 268 -19.27 -10.37 11.14
CA PHE A 268 -19.44 -10.42 9.70
C PHE A 268 -19.14 -11.84 9.17
N PRO A 269 -19.85 -12.31 8.13
CA PRO A 269 -19.36 -13.44 7.35
C PRO A 269 -18.04 -13.06 6.66
N ALA A 270 -17.26 -14.06 6.24
CA ALA A 270 -16.10 -13.81 5.40
C ALA A 270 -16.53 -13.06 4.12
N PRO A 271 -15.88 -11.94 3.75
CA PRO A 271 -16.25 -11.18 2.56
C PRO A 271 -16.19 -12.02 1.29
N ALA A 272 -17.11 -11.76 0.37
CA ALA A 272 -17.01 -12.30 -0.98
C ALA A 272 -15.76 -11.73 -1.66
N LEU A 273 -15.00 -12.59 -2.32
CA LEU A 273 -13.82 -12.22 -3.08
C LEU A 273 -14.21 -11.89 -4.53
N ARG A 274 -13.77 -10.74 -5.06
CA ARG A 274 -13.87 -10.45 -6.49
C ARG A 274 -13.14 -11.53 -7.30
N VAL A 275 -13.76 -11.93 -8.41
CA VAL A 275 -13.19 -12.90 -9.36
C VAL A 275 -12.06 -12.22 -10.11
N ARG A 276 -10.88 -12.85 -10.14
CA ARG A 276 -9.76 -12.40 -10.96
C ARG A 276 -9.89 -12.90 -12.39
N GLY A 277 -9.46 -12.07 -13.34
CA GLY A 277 -9.33 -12.44 -14.74
C GLY A 277 -10.62 -12.35 -15.54
N THR A 278 -10.44 -12.25 -16.85
CA THR A 278 -11.51 -12.02 -17.84
C THR A 278 -11.69 -13.20 -18.79
N GLY A 279 -10.80 -14.18 -18.74
CA GLY A 279 -10.65 -15.25 -19.73
C GLY A 279 -9.74 -14.87 -20.91
N GLU A 280 -9.36 -13.60 -21.04
CA GLU A 280 -8.51 -13.09 -22.13
C GLU A 280 -7.03 -13.11 -21.73
N THR A 281 -6.20 -13.76 -22.54
CA THR A 281 -4.79 -14.05 -22.20
C THR A 281 -3.80 -13.28 -23.08
N GLU A 282 -2.61 -13.01 -22.54
CA GLU A 282 -1.49 -12.43 -23.27
C GLU A 282 -0.70 -13.45 -24.11
N LEU A 283 -1.06 -14.74 -24.08
CA LEU A 283 -0.23 -15.82 -24.59
C LEU A 283 0.07 -15.73 -26.10
N ASP A 284 -0.75 -15.00 -26.87
CA ASP A 284 -0.48 -14.70 -28.28
C ASP A 284 0.76 -13.80 -28.50
N LEU A 285 1.26 -13.14 -27.44
CA LEU A 285 2.51 -12.39 -27.45
C LEU A 285 3.75 -13.28 -27.25
N LEU A 286 3.58 -14.56 -26.86
CA LEU A 286 4.69 -15.45 -26.54
C LEU A 286 5.70 -15.64 -27.69
N PRO A 287 5.29 -15.77 -28.98
CA PRO A 287 6.25 -15.83 -30.08
C PRO A 287 7.17 -14.60 -30.16
N ALA A 288 6.63 -13.40 -29.90
CA ALA A 288 7.40 -12.16 -29.90
C ALA A 288 8.34 -12.07 -28.70
N VAL A 289 7.91 -12.54 -27.53
CA VAL A 289 8.79 -12.69 -26.35
C VAL A 289 9.97 -13.62 -26.66
N GLU A 290 9.75 -14.72 -27.38
CA GLU A 290 10.81 -15.64 -27.79
C GLU A 290 11.74 -15.05 -28.86
N GLU A 291 11.24 -14.17 -29.73
CA GLU A 291 12.07 -13.37 -30.64
C GLU A 291 12.95 -12.38 -29.89
N LEU A 292 12.38 -11.67 -28.92
CA LEU A 292 13.11 -10.75 -28.04
C LEU A 292 14.22 -11.48 -27.26
N ARG A 293 13.92 -12.64 -26.68
CA ARG A 293 14.90 -13.53 -26.03
C ARG A 293 16.10 -13.82 -26.93
N ARG A 294 15.84 -14.26 -28.18
CA ARG A 294 16.90 -14.60 -29.14
C ARG A 294 17.75 -13.38 -29.49
N ALA A 295 17.14 -12.20 -29.63
CA ALA A 295 17.85 -10.96 -29.93
C ALA A 295 18.74 -10.51 -28.75
N ILE A 296 18.26 -10.61 -27.51
CA ILE A 296 19.04 -10.32 -26.30
C ILE A 296 20.28 -11.22 -26.22
N LEU A 297 20.10 -12.54 -26.38
CA LEU A 297 21.22 -13.50 -26.36
C LEU A 297 22.21 -13.24 -27.51
N ALA A 298 21.74 -12.87 -28.69
CA ALA A 298 22.60 -12.57 -29.83
C ALA A 298 23.44 -11.29 -29.61
N ARG A 299 22.86 -10.27 -28.95
CA ARG A 299 23.56 -9.01 -28.63
C ARG A 299 24.72 -9.24 -27.67
N TYR A 300 24.54 -10.14 -26.69
CA TYR A 300 25.51 -10.41 -25.64
C TYR A 300 26.21 -11.78 -25.78
N LYS A 301 26.32 -12.30 -27.00
CA LYS A 301 26.89 -13.63 -27.30
C LYS A 301 28.33 -13.88 -26.83
N ASN A 302 29.05 -12.83 -26.44
CA ASN A 302 30.42 -12.91 -25.95
C ASN A 302 30.49 -13.11 -24.42
N LEU A 303 29.35 -13.03 -23.73
CA LEU A 303 29.22 -13.25 -22.30
C LEU A 303 28.60 -14.63 -22.04
N GLU A 304 28.79 -15.16 -20.84
CA GLU A 304 28.02 -16.30 -20.36
C GLU A 304 26.61 -15.84 -20.00
N ALA A 305 25.59 -16.60 -20.41
CA ALA A 305 24.20 -16.27 -20.18
C ALA A 305 23.52 -17.40 -19.38
N THR A 306 23.00 -17.07 -18.20
CA THR A 306 22.25 -18.00 -17.35
C THR A 306 20.80 -17.55 -17.26
N GLU A 307 19.88 -18.36 -17.76
CA GLU A 307 18.45 -18.10 -17.66
C GLU A 307 17.92 -18.49 -16.28
N ILE A 308 17.26 -17.55 -15.61
CA ILE A 308 16.69 -17.77 -14.29
C ILE A 308 15.16 -17.91 -14.44
N PRO A 309 14.57 -19.03 -14.02
CA PRO A 309 13.13 -19.22 -14.07
C PRO A 309 12.42 -18.29 -13.07
N ALA A 310 11.24 -17.82 -13.46
CA ALA A 310 10.30 -17.14 -12.58
C ALA A 310 9.04 -17.98 -12.39
N TYR A 311 8.44 -17.89 -11.21
CA TYR A 311 7.31 -18.69 -10.78
C TYR A 311 6.19 -17.79 -10.28
N VAL A 312 4.95 -18.29 -10.29
CA VAL A 312 3.89 -17.71 -9.48
C VAL A 312 4.36 -17.69 -8.03
N ALA A 313 4.42 -16.49 -7.46
CA ALA A 313 4.96 -16.30 -6.13
C ALA A 313 3.86 -16.55 -5.09
N LEU A 314 3.06 -15.53 -4.79
CA LEU A 314 2.21 -15.51 -3.61
C LEU A 314 0.92 -16.31 -3.80
N PRO A 315 0.59 -17.28 -2.92
CA PRO A 315 -0.79 -17.68 -2.75
C PRO A 315 -1.62 -16.53 -2.17
N GLU A 316 -2.93 -16.52 -2.43
CA GLU A 316 -3.87 -15.58 -1.83
C GLU A 316 -3.89 -15.70 -0.30
N GLY A 317 -4.08 -14.60 0.42
CA GLY A 317 -3.98 -14.52 1.89
C GLY A 317 -4.74 -15.60 2.66
N PHE A 318 -6.00 -15.88 2.32
CA PHE A 318 -6.75 -16.96 3.00
C PHE A 318 -6.18 -18.36 2.75
N ASN A 319 -5.64 -18.63 1.56
CA ASN A 319 -4.94 -19.88 1.29
C ASN A 319 -3.63 -19.94 2.08
N ALA A 320 -2.88 -18.83 2.11
CA ALA A 320 -1.64 -18.73 2.86
C ALA A 320 -1.83 -18.95 4.36
N ILE A 321 -2.88 -18.38 4.95
CA ILE A 321 -3.23 -18.56 6.37
C ILE A 321 -3.49 -20.04 6.70
N GLN A 322 -4.23 -20.74 5.86
CA GLN A 322 -4.55 -22.16 6.04
C GLN A 322 -3.31 -23.06 5.84
N SER A 323 -2.44 -22.69 4.91
CA SER A 323 -1.20 -23.44 4.62
C SER A 323 -0.02 -23.07 5.52
N GLY A 324 -0.17 -22.09 6.43
CA GLY A 324 0.93 -21.64 7.28
C GLY A 324 2.06 -20.94 6.51
N ILE A 325 1.75 -20.33 5.37
CA ILE A 325 2.71 -19.61 4.52
C ILE A 325 2.64 -18.11 4.86
N ASN A 326 3.79 -17.48 5.07
CA ASN A 326 3.89 -16.02 5.19
C ASN A 326 4.13 -15.44 3.79
N THR A 327 3.18 -14.64 3.31
CA THR A 327 3.24 -14.01 1.98
C THR A 327 3.95 -12.65 1.98
N ILE A 328 4.48 -12.22 3.13
CA ILE A 328 5.14 -10.92 3.32
C ILE A 328 4.27 -9.75 2.84
N GLY A 329 2.96 -9.85 3.04
CA GLY A 329 1.99 -8.83 2.71
C GLY A 329 1.51 -8.91 1.27
N ASP A 330 0.91 -10.04 0.90
CA ASP A 330 0.15 -10.15 -0.35
C ASP A 330 -0.94 -9.07 -0.45
N ASN A 331 -1.40 -8.81 -1.65
CA ASN A 331 -2.55 -7.96 -1.89
C ASN A 331 -3.30 -8.51 -3.10
N ARG A 332 -4.63 -8.65 -2.96
CA ARG A 332 -5.47 -9.24 -4.01
C ARG A 332 -5.48 -8.41 -5.29
N ASP A 333 -5.08 -7.15 -5.23
CA ASP A 333 -4.99 -6.28 -6.39
C ASP A 333 -3.77 -6.57 -7.27
N ALA A 334 -2.87 -7.49 -6.90
CA ALA A 334 -1.72 -7.85 -7.74
C ALA A 334 -1.62 -9.35 -8.06
N ALA A 335 -1.20 -9.66 -9.28
CA ALA A 335 -0.57 -10.95 -9.60
C ALA A 335 0.94 -10.84 -9.31
N TYR A 336 1.51 -11.91 -8.74
CA TYR A 336 2.87 -11.90 -8.22
C TYR A 336 3.71 -13.02 -8.83
N PHE A 337 4.92 -12.67 -9.27
CA PHE A 337 5.93 -13.62 -9.73
C PHE A 337 7.28 -13.35 -9.08
N SER A 338 8.10 -14.40 -8.96
CA SER A 338 9.40 -14.33 -8.30
C SER A 338 10.37 -15.33 -8.87
N THR A 339 11.67 -15.01 -8.85
CA THR A 339 12.74 -15.97 -9.18
C THR A 339 13.02 -16.98 -8.07
N ILE A 340 12.31 -16.88 -6.94
CA ILE A 340 12.40 -17.79 -5.79
C ILE A 340 10.99 -18.16 -5.32
N GLU A 341 10.78 -19.45 -5.07
CA GLU A 341 9.54 -19.99 -4.50
C GLU A 341 9.26 -19.48 -3.07
N VAL A 342 8.01 -19.17 -2.77
CA VAL A 342 7.57 -18.49 -1.54
C VAL A 342 7.84 -19.28 -0.27
N ASP A 343 7.67 -20.60 -0.31
CA ASP A 343 7.91 -21.47 0.84
C ASP A 343 9.36 -21.37 1.36
N ALA A 344 10.30 -20.93 0.51
CA ALA A 344 11.70 -20.78 0.85
C ALA A 344 12.00 -19.45 1.59
N TRP A 345 11.05 -18.52 1.69
CA TRP A 345 11.29 -17.22 2.35
C TRP A 345 11.28 -17.32 3.87
N THR A 346 10.48 -18.22 4.42
CA THR A 346 10.31 -18.40 5.87
C THR A 346 11.31 -19.39 6.47
N ARG A 347 12.18 -19.97 5.63
CA ARG A 347 13.12 -21.04 5.98
C ARG A 347 14.53 -20.65 5.51
N PRO A 348 15.35 -20.03 6.37
CA PRO A 348 16.68 -19.55 5.98
C PRO A 348 17.61 -20.64 5.42
N ASP A 349 17.40 -21.89 5.83
CA ASP A 349 18.13 -23.09 5.43
C ASP A 349 17.54 -23.82 4.21
N ASP A 350 16.44 -23.33 3.64
CA ASP A 350 15.83 -23.93 2.47
C ASP A 350 16.73 -23.80 1.24
N SER A 351 17.11 -24.94 0.65
CA SER A 351 18.03 -24.99 -0.48
C SER A 351 17.50 -24.29 -1.73
N ARG A 352 16.19 -24.06 -1.86
CA ARG A 352 15.60 -23.29 -2.96
C ARG A 352 16.02 -21.82 -2.94
N ARG A 353 16.45 -21.28 -1.78
CA ARG A 353 17.09 -19.96 -1.70
C ARG A 353 18.38 -19.88 -2.51
N ASN A 354 18.97 -21.02 -2.90
CA ASN A 354 20.13 -21.03 -3.78
C ASN A 354 19.86 -20.57 -5.21
N ALA A 355 18.59 -20.44 -5.62
CA ALA A 355 18.20 -19.83 -6.88
C ALA A 355 18.48 -18.32 -6.94
N GLY A 356 18.70 -17.65 -5.79
CA GLY A 356 19.19 -16.29 -5.76
C GLY A 356 20.63 -16.19 -6.26
N PHE A 357 20.96 -15.10 -6.95
CA PHE A 357 22.26 -14.85 -7.56
C PHE A 357 22.88 -13.55 -7.02
N THR A 358 24.20 -13.42 -7.08
CA THR A 358 24.91 -12.17 -6.73
C THR A 358 24.99 -11.24 -7.94
N LEU A 359 25.12 -9.94 -7.71
CA LEU A 359 25.35 -8.94 -8.76
C LEU A 359 26.66 -8.18 -8.45
N PRO A 360 27.80 -8.62 -9.01
CA PRO A 360 29.08 -7.92 -8.92
C PRO A 360 29.02 -6.50 -9.48
N ASP A 361 29.98 -5.66 -9.08
CA ASP A 361 30.16 -4.33 -9.66
C ASP A 361 31.13 -4.39 -10.84
N SER A 362 30.59 -4.69 -12.02
CA SER A 362 31.35 -4.90 -13.25
C SER A 362 30.49 -4.56 -14.48
N PRO A 363 31.08 -3.98 -15.53
CA PRO A 363 30.36 -3.69 -16.77
C PRO A 363 29.91 -4.94 -17.56
N GLU A 364 30.47 -6.11 -17.22
CA GLU A 364 30.15 -7.40 -17.84
C GLU A 364 29.17 -8.24 -16.98
N ASP A 365 28.81 -7.75 -15.79
CA ASP A 365 27.89 -8.40 -14.86
C ASP A 365 26.58 -7.61 -14.76
N PHE A 366 25.54 -8.12 -15.39
CA PHE A 366 24.22 -7.49 -15.38
C PHE A 366 23.11 -8.51 -15.62
N VAL A 367 21.89 -8.12 -15.29
CA VAL A 367 20.69 -8.91 -15.57
C VAL A 367 19.89 -8.21 -16.66
N ILE A 368 19.30 -8.97 -17.58
CA ILE A 368 18.22 -8.48 -18.44
C ILE A 368 16.92 -9.14 -17.98
N ILE A 369 15.96 -8.32 -17.56
CA ILE A 369 14.56 -8.71 -17.41
C ILE A 369 13.80 -8.36 -18.67
N TYR A 370 12.91 -9.22 -19.12
CA TYR A 370 12.10 -8.96 -20.31
C TYR A 370 10.80 -9.77 -20.28
N GLY A 371 9.81 -9.30 -21.03
CA GLY A 371 8.49 -9.93 -21.03
C GLY A 371 7.45 -9.05 -21.70
N VAL A 372 6.19 -9.28 -21.33
CA VAL A 372 5.07 -8.45 -21.73
C VAL A 372 4.99 -7.25 -20.80
N ASN A 373 4.80 -6.07 -21.36
CA ASN A 373 4.34 -4.92 -20.59
C ASN A 373 2.83 -5.10 -20.34
N HIS A 374 2.48 -5.66 -19.18
CA HIS A 374 1.09 -5.98 -18.80
C HIS A 374 0.16 -4.76 -18.82
N GLU A 375 0.69 -3.55 -18.63
CA GLU A 375 -0.07 -2.30 -18.78
C GLU A 375 -0.38 -2.03 -20.25
N ALA A 376 0.63 -2.06 -21.12
CA ALA A 376 0.44 -1.84 -22.55
C ALA A 376 -0.42 -2.93 -23.22
N ALA A 377 -0.40 -4.15 -22.67
CA ALA A 377 -1.27 -5.25 -23.09
C ALA A 377 -2.71 -5.14 -22.54
N GLY A 378 -2.98 -4.19 -21.65
CA GLY A 378 -4.31 -3.92 -21.09
C GLY A 378 -4.75 -4.87 -19.97
N LYS A 379 -3.82 -5.64 -19.38
CA LYS A 379 -4.11 -6.59 -18.29
C LYS A 379 -3.97 -6.00 -16.90
N ALA A 380 -3.23 -4.90 -16.76
CA ALA A 380 -2.98 -4.25 -15.49
C ALA A 380 -3.01 -2.72 -15.65
N LYS A 381 -3.35 -1.98 -14.58
CA LYS A 381 -3.18 -0.52 -14.53
C LYS A 381 -1.71 -0.12 -14.47
N TYR A 382 -0.88 -0.93 -13.82
CA TYR A 382 0.57 -0.83 -13.90
C TYR A 382 1.21 -2.18 -13.52
N ALA A 383 2.45 -2.36 -13.93
CA ALA A 383 3.30 -3.46 -13.48
C ALA A 383 4.65 -2.93 -13.01
N ASN A 384 5.32 -3.66 -12.13
CA ASN A 384 6.68 -3.31 -11.74
C ASN A 384 7.55 -4.53 -11.46
N ASN A 385 8.85 -4.33 -11.61
CA ASN A 385 9.89 -5.24 -11.15
C ASN A 385 10.64 -4.59 -9.99
N VAL A 386 10.98 -5.40 -8.98
CA VAL A 386 11.77 -4.97 -7.83
C VAL A 386 12.92 -5.92 -7.59
N VAL A 387 14.07 -5.32 -7.28
CA VAL A 387 15.28 -6.00 -6.84
C VAL A 387 15.26 -6.12 -5.32
N TYR A 388 15.28 -7.35 -4.82
CA TYR A 388 15.25 -7.67 -3.39
C TYR A 388 16.55 -8.28 -2.91
N GLY A 389 17.03 -7.83 -1.75
CA GLY A 389 18.05 -8.56 -1.00
C GLY A 389 17.42 -9.80 -0.37
N LEU A 390 17.83 -10.99 -0.80
CA LEU A 390 17.27 -12.24 -0.31
C LEU A 390 17.42 -12.46 1.21
N PRO A 391 18.53 -12.06 1.88
CA PRO A 391 18.67 -12.25 3.33
C PRO A 391 17.58 -11.59 4.16
N TYR A 392 17.13 -10.39 3.75
CA TYR A 392 16.18 -9.59 4.53
C TYR A 392 14.88 -9.29 3.81
N LEU A 393 14.72 -9.68 2.55
CA LEU A 393 13.57 -9.36 1.72
C LEU A 393 13.33 -7.84 1.64
N ASN A 394 14.42 -7.06 1.56
CA ASN A 394 14.43 -5.62 1.36
C ASN A 394 14.40 -5.28 -0.12
N GLY A 395 13.32 -4.68 -0.62
CA GLY A 395 13.28 -4.12 -1.97
C GLY A 395 14.07 -2.81 -1.98
N VAL A 396 15.03 -2.67 -2.90
CA VAL A 396 15.98 -1.55 -2.89
C VAL A 396 16.02 -0.75 -4.20
N ALA A 397 15.59 -1.36 -5.30
CA ALA A 397 15.47 -0.72 -6.60
C ALA A 397 14.24 -1.27 -7.32
N SER A 398 13.52 -0.42 -8.05
CA SER A 398 12.31 -0.77 -8.79
C SER A 398 12.29 -0.09 -10.16
N VAL A 399 11.61 -0.72 -11.10
CA VAL A 399 11.26 -0.12 -12.39
C VAL A 399 9.82 -0.51 -12.74
N ASP A 400 9.02 0.46 -13.19
CA ASP A 400 7.60 0.27 -13.51
C ASP A 400 7.26 0.44 -14.99
N SER A 401 6.10 -0.10 -15.37
CA SER A 401 5.63 -0.27 -16.74
C SER A 401 5.47 1.02 -17.55
N ARG A 402 5.36 2.18 -16.90
CA ARG A 402 5.30 3.48 -17.59
C ARG A 402 6.63 3.88 -18.20
N THR A 403 7.72 3.29 -17.72
CA THR A 403 9.08 3.55 -18.23
C THR A 403 9.54 2.55 -19.29
N TYR A 404 8.79 1.46 -19.49
CA TYR A 404 9.18 0.37 -20.41
C TYR A 404 9.06 0.72 -21.88
N GLN A 405 8.42 1.84 -22.23
CA GLN A 405 8.19 2.24 -23.61
C GLN A 405 9.49 2.22 -24.41
N ASP A 406 9.42 1.67 -25.63
CA ASP A 406 10.53 1.53 -26.60
C ASP A 406 11.72 0.66 -26.13
N SER A 407 11.73 0.14 -24.90
CA SER A 407 12.85 -0.66 -24.36
C SER A 407 13.08 -1.99 -25.09
N ALA A 408 12.03 -2.62 -25.63
CA ALA A 408 12.17 -3.82 -26.45
C ALA A 408 12.75 -3.52 -27.86
N ASP A 409 12.53 -2.32 -28.39
CA ASP A 409 13.02 -1.92 -29.72
C ASP A 409 14.55 -1.82 -29.77
N ASP A 410 15.23 -1.70 -28.63
CA ASP A 410 16.69 -1.81 -28.53
C ASP A 410 17.22 -3.15 -29.07
N TYR A 411 16.39 -4.19 -29.07
CA TYR A 411 16.75 -5.55 -29.47
C TYR A 411 16.03 -6.02 -30.73
N ILE A 412 14.76 -5.65 -30.89
CA ILE A 412 13.90 -6.07 -32.01
C ILE A 412 13.26 -4.86 -32.73
N PRO A 413 14.07 -3.94 -33.28
CA PRO A 413 13.57 -2.67 -33.79
C PRO A 413 12.56 -2.87 -34.93
N GLY A 414 11.39 -2.22 -34.78
CA GLY A 414 10.32 -2.25 -35.79
C GLY A 414 9.49 -3.53 -35.80
N HIS A 415 9.69 -4.42 -34.81
CA HIS A 415 8.82 -5.57 -34.63
C HIS A 415 7.39 -5.09 -34.28
N PRO A 416 6.34 -5.59 -34.95
CA PRO A 416 4.98 -5.04 -34.82
C PRO A 416 4.38 -5.16 -33.40
N GLN A 417 4.91 -6.07 -32.58
CA GLN A 417 4.49 -6.27 -31.20
C GLN A 417 5.46 -5.69 -30.16
N ALA A 418 6.56 -5.04 -30.56
CA ALA A 418 7.57 -4.50 -29.62
C ALA A 418 6.95 -3.56 -28.58
N ARG A 419 5.95 -2.75 -28.97
CA ARG A 419 5.19 -1.86 -28.09
C ARG A 419 4.48 -2.54 -26.89
N TYR A 420 4.26 -3.85 -26.96
CA TYR A 420 3.65 -4.64 -25.89
C TYR A 420 4.68 -5.39 -25.05
N LEU A 421 5.96 -5.27 -25.40
CA LEU A 421 7.06 -5.96 -24.73
C LEU A 421 7.96 -4.95 -24.04
N TYR A 422 8.81 -5.46 -23.16
CA TYR A 422 9.87 -4.66 -22.55
C TYR A 422 11.15 -5.47 -22.39
N ALA A 423 12.29 -4.79 -22.34
CA ALA A 423 13.57 -5.36 -21.94
C ALA A 423 14.36 -4.34 -21.13
N TRP A 424 14.68 -4.65 -19.88
CA TRP A 424 15.33 -3.72 -18.95
C TRP A 424 16.58 -4.34 -18.35
N LYS A 425 17.67 -3.55 -18.29
CA LYS A 425 18.91 -3.96 -17.65
C LYS A 425 18.87 -3.67 -16.15
N ILE A 426 19.48 -4.54 -15.35
CA ILE A 426 19.73 -4.33 -13.93
C ILE A 426 21.23 -4.51 -13.69
N ALA A 427 21.89 -3.50 -13.14
CA ALA A 427 23.34 -3.50 -12.92
C ALA A 427 23.71 -2.71 -11.66
N ARG A 428 24.98 -2.72 -11.26
CA ARG A 428 25.49 -1.80 -10.23
C ARG A 428 25.75 -0.40 -10.75
N ASN A 429 25.96 -0.27 -12.05
CA ASN A 429 26.16 1.00 -12.75
C ASN A 429 25.58 0.89 -14.16
N SER A 430 24.82 1.90 -14.58
CA SER A 430 24.16 1.91 -15.88
C SER A 430 25.11 2.23 -17.03
N TYR A 431 26.28 2.82 -16.77
CA TYR A 431 27.25 3.25 -17.79
C TYR A 431 26.62 4.10 -18.91
N GLY A 432 25.58 4.89 -18.58
CA GLY A 432 24.84 5.72 -19.52
C GLY A 432 23.76 5.00 -20.33
N ASP A 433 23.48 3.73 -20.05
CA ASP A 433 22.34 3.00 -20.63
C ASP A 433 21.02 3.58 -20.10
N PRO A 434 20.13 4.11 -20.97
CA PRO A 434 18.87 4.71 -20.54
C PRO A 434 17.84 3.68 -20.02
N HIS A 435 17.97 2.40 -20.39
CA HIS A 435 17.09 1.32 -19.96
C HIS A 435 17.77 0.42 -18.93
N CYS A 436 18.34 1.05 -17.89
CA CYS A 436 19.06 0.35 -16.84
C CYS A 436 18.69 0.84 -15.44
N LEU A 437 18.35 -0.11 -14.56
CA LEU A 437 18.10 0.08 -13.15
C LEU A 437 19.37 -0.21 -12.33
N GLU A 438 19.83 0.76 -11.55
CA GLU A 438 20.98 0.59 -10.67
C GLU A 438 20.59 0.01 -9.31
N VAL A 439 21.36 -0.98 -8.83
CA VAL A 439 21.13 -1.63 -7.52
C VAL A 439 22.07 -1.04 -6.47
N PRO A 440 21.56 -0.31 -5.46
CA PRO A 440 22.39 0.32 -4.44
C PRO A 440 23.04 -0.71 -3.50
N VAL A 441 24.17 -0.35 -2.90
CA VAL A 441 24.89 -1.18 -1.91
C VAL A 441 24.53 -0.83 -0.46
N GLY A 442 24.00 0.36 -0.20
CA GLY A 442 23.61 0.79 1.15
C GLY A 442 23.43 2.30 1.27
N PRO A 443 23.24 2.83 2.49
CA PRO A 443 23.60 2.23 3.78
C PRO A 443 22.59 1.20 4.32
N GLN A 444 23.04 0.33 5.23
CA GLN A 444 22.22 -0.67 5.92
C GLN A 444 21.41 -1.53 4.93
N ARG A 445 20.13 -1.80 5.23
CA ARG A 445 19.24 -2.61 4.38
C ARG A 445 18.53 -1.79 3.29
N TYR A 446 18.96 -0.54 3.04
CA TYR A 446 18.54 0.25 1.86
C TYR A 446 19.34 -0.08 0.60
N GLY A 447 20.27 -1.03 0.68
CA GLY A 447 20.95 -1.61 -0.46
C GLY A 447 21.21 -3.09 -0.27
N ILE A 448 21.96 -3.66 -1.20
CA ILE A 448 22.35 -5.07 -1.22
C ILE A 448 23.86 -5.14 -1.44
N GLY A 449 24.57 -5.79 -0.53
CA GLY A 449 26.00 -6.06 -0.62
C GLY A 449 26.38 -6.80 -1.91
N LEU A 450 27.64 -6.70 -2.33
CA LEU A 450 28.12 -7.34 -3.57
C LEU A 450 28.14 -8.87 -3.49
N ASP A 451 28.29 -9.41 -2.28
CA ASP A 451 28.26 -10.84 -1.95
C ASP A 451 26.88 -11.34 -1.51
N GLU A 452 25.92 -10.43 -1.36
CA GLU A 452 24.55 -10.78 -0.99
C GLU A 452 23.76 -11.26 -2.20
N LYS A 453 22.97 -12.32 -1.99
CA LYS A 453 22.08 -12.85 -3.02
C LYS A 453 20.88 -11.93 -3.23
N ILE A 454 20.51 -11.81 -4.49
CA ILE A 454 19.36 -11.07 -4.98
C ILE A 454 18.27 -12.03 -5.42
N LEU A 455 17.02 -11.60 -5.27
CA LEU A 455 15.87 -12.16 -5.99
C LEU A 455 15.15 -11.03 -6.74
N LEU A 456 14.47 -11.40 -7.83
CA LEU A 456 13.64 -10.47 -8.58
C LEU A 456 12.17 -10.79 -8.35
N PHE A 457 11.38 -9.73 -8.19
CA PHE A 457 9.96 -9.82 -7.91
C PHE A 457 9.17 -8.99 -8.91
N PHE A 458 8.17 -9.60 -9.52
CA PHE A 458 7.34 -8.98 -10.55
C PHE A 458 5.90 -8.88 -10.06
N ARG A 459 5.25 -7.78 -10.40
CA ARG A 459 3.87 -7.51 -10.00
C ARG A 459 3.10 -6.92 -11.15
N ALA A 460 1.88 -7.40 -11.36
CA ALA A 460 0.92 -6.78 -12.26
C ALA A 460 -0.31 -6.39 -11.44
N TYR A 461 -0.59 -5.09 -11.33
CA TYR A 461 -1.62 -4.54 -10.45
C TYR A 461 -2.86 -4.13 -11.21
N LEU A 462 -4.01 -4.52 -10.65
CA LEU A 462 -5.35 -4.02 -10.92
C LEU A 462 -5.78 -4.16 -12.39
N GLU A 463 -6.55 -5.20 -12.68
CA GLU A 463 -7.27 -5.35 -13.94
C GLU A 463 -8.57 -4.53 -13.86
N GLU A 464 -8.73 -3.55 -14.76
CA GLU A 464 -9.84 -2.59 -14.69
C GLU A 464 -11.23 -3.24 -14.75
N THR A 465 -11.37 -4.30 -15.55
CA THR A 465 -12.66 -4.98 -15.76
C THR A 465 -13.13 -5.71 -14.51
N THR A 466 -12.22 -6.33 -13.77
CA THR A 466 -12.53 -7.12 -12.57
C THR A 466 -12.30 -6.36 -11.27
N GLN A 467 -11.69 -5.17 -11.36
CA GLN A 467 -11.38 -4.26 -10.26
C GLN A 467 -10.50 -4.89 -9.16
N VAL A 468 -9.78 -5.97 -9.51
CA VAL A 468 -8.87 -6.73 -8.66
C VAL A 468 -7.66 -7.15 -9.52
N GLY A 469 -6.65 -7.78 -8.95
CA GLY A 469 -5.47 -8.15 -9.73
C GLY A 469 -5.79 -9.15 -10.85
N PRO A 470 -5.08 -9.09 -11.99
CA PRO A 470 -5.24 -10.06 -13.07
C PRO A 470 -5.05 -11.50 -12.58
N ALA A 471 -5.60 -12.47 -13.32
CA ALA A 471 -5.39 -13.88 -13.04
C ALA A 471 -4.02 -14.34 -13.57
N HIS A 472 -3.25 -15.08 -12.77
CA HIS A 472 -1.90 -15.52 -13.16
C HIS A 472 -1.86 -16.32 -14.46
N ASN A 473 -2.90 -17.10 -14.75
CA ASN A 473 -2.99 -17.93 -15.96
C ASN A 473 -3.31 -17.13 -17.24
N GLU A 474 -3.57 -15.83 -17.13
CA GLU A 474 -3.81 -14.94 -18.27
C GLU A 474 -2.57 -14.11 -18.64
N LEU A 475 -1.53 -14.12 -17.79
CA LEU A 475 -0.31 -13.35 -17.97
C LEU A 475 0.83 -14.21 -18.50
N ILE A 476 1.67 -13.63 -19.35
CA ILE A 476 2.99 -14.19 -19.63
C ILE A 476 3.93 -13.85 -18.48
N ILE A 477 4.42 -14.85 -17.75
CA ILE A 477 5.43 -14.66 -16.70
C ILE A 477 6.65 -13.95 -17.28
N ASP A 478 7.23 -12.99 -16.56
CA ASP A 478 8.50 -12.35 -16.91
C ASP A 478 9.65 -13.34 -17.05
N ARG A 479 10.70 -12.93 -17.77
CA ARG A 479 11.90 -13.72 -18.05
C ARG A 479 13.14 -12.98 -17.59
N VAL A 480 14.15 -13.76 -17.19
CA VAL A 480 15.38 -13.24 -16.58
C VAL A 480 16.58 -13.94 -17.19
N ILE A 481 17.56 -13.17 -17.66
CA ILE A 481 18.87 -13.66 -18.09
C ILE A 481 19.94 -12.92 -17.29
N VAL A 482 20.79 -13.66 -16.57
CA VAL A 482 21.99 -13.14 -15.91
C VAL A 482 23.17 -13.28 -16.87
N PHE A 483 23.88 -12.19 -17.12
CA PHE A 483 25.10 -12.16 -17.91
C PHE A 483 26.31 -11.98 -16.99
N SER A 484 27.38 -12.72 -17.30
CA SER A 484 28.67 -12.64 -16.60
C SER A 484 29.83 -12.82 -17.60
N PRO A 485 31.07 -12.44 -17.23
CA PRO A 485 32.25 -12.74 -18.04
C PRO A 485 32.34 -14.22 -18.41
N GLY A 486 32.65 -14.52 -19.67
CA GLY A 486 32.90 -15.90 -20.10
C GLY A 486 34.19 -16.44 -19.48
N ILE A 487 34.19 -17.74 -19.13
CA ILE A 487 35.37 -18.46 -18.60
C ILE A 487 36.52 -18.51 -19.62
#